data_AF-A0A7C2FU22-F1
#
_entry.id   AF-A0A7C2FU22-F1
#
_cell.length_a   1.000
_cell.length_b   1.000
_cell.length_c   1.000
_cell.angle_alpha   90.00
_cell.angle_beta   90.00
_cell.angle_gamma   90.00
#
_symmetry.space_group_name_H-M   'P 1'
#
loop_
_entity.id
_entity.type
_entity.pdbx_description
1 polymer ?
#
loop_
_entity_poly.entity_id
_entity_poly.type
_entity_poly.pdbx_seq_one_letter_code
_entity_poly.pdbx_strand_id
1 'polypeptide(L)'
;MSHRRHLLPLRSPAVLVLWANAVLAGAAAAAWLLLGDEFSGWFDLPRWAAWAAGGVLAAGAVALGVLAWERRIGWLPWLAAGHAVLGAALWAAALLAWGGFTAEGRWLAPAAANACLLLAAAQWLAWRRP
;
A
#
# COMPACT_ATOMS: atom_id res chain seq x y z
N MET A 1 -31.13 -11.28 -29.38
CA MET A 1 -31.18 -11.11 -27.91
C MET A 1 -29.76 -11.09 -27.36
N SER A 2 -29.37 -9.97 -26.74
CA SER A 2 -28.24 -9.77 -25.82
C SER A 2 -26.81 -10.08 -26.29
N HIS A 3 -26.34 -9.36 -27.32
CA HIS A 3 -24.92 -8.97 -27.41
C HIS A 3 -24.78 -7.59 -26.78
N ARG A 4 -24.28 -7.51 -25.53
CA ARG A 4 -23.61 -6.36 -24.88
C ARG A 4 -23.60 -6.56 -23.35
N ARG A 5 -22.68 -7.37 -22.84
CA ARG A 5 -22.21 -7.31 -21.43
C ARG A 5 -20.71 -7.04 -21.35
N HIS A 6 -20.19 -6.22 -22.27
CA HIS A 6 -18.76 -5.84 -22.30
C HIS A 6 -18.46 -4.46 -21.71
N LEU A 7 -19.43 -3.81 -21.06
CA LEU A 7 -19.29 -2.50 -20.44
C LEU A 7 -19.91 -2.62 -19.03
N LEU A 8 -19.20 -3.02 -17.98
CA LEU A 8 -18.13 -2.28 -17.31
C LEU A 8 -17.24 -3.28 -16.52
N PRO A 9 -15.98 -3.50 -16.92
CA PRO A 9 -15.03 -4.37 -16.20
C PRO A 9 -14.57 -3.83 -14.83
N LEU A 10 -15.06 -2.64 -14.42
CA LEU A 10 -14.69 -1.93 -13.19
C LEU A 10 -15.66 -2.12 -12.02
N ARG A 11 -16.65 -3.02 -12.11
CA ARG A 11 -17.68 -3.15 -11.05
C ARG A 11 -17.35 -4.14 -9.92
N SER A 12 -16.36 -5.01 -10.08
CA SER A 12 -16.01 -5.93 -9.00
C SER A 12 -15.24 -5.17 -7.90
N PRO A 13 -15.74 -5.18 -6.65
CA PRO A 13 -15.06 -4.51 -5.54
C PRO A 13 -13.64 -5.04 -5.35
N ALA A 14 -13.41 -6.33 -5.62
CA ALA A 14 -12.09 -6.96 -5.59
C ALA A 14 -11.09 -6.33 -6.58
N VAL A 15 -11.52 -6.10 -7.82
CA VAL A 15 -10.67 -5.49 -8.86
C VAL A 15 -10.42 -4.01 -8.55
N LEU A 16 -11.43 -3.30 -8.05
CA LEU A 16 -11.27 -1.90 -7.65
C LEU A 16 -10.28 -1.75 -6.49
N VAL A 17 -10.33 -2.63 -5.49
CA VAL A 17 -9.39 -2.60 -4.36
C VAL A 17 -7.96 -2.90 -4.82
N LEU A 18 -7.77 -3.81 -5.78
CA LEU A 18 -6.44 -4.05 -6.36
C LEU A 18 -5.88 -2.81 -7.08
N TRP A 19 -6.70 -2.14 -7.89
CA TRP A 19 -6.29 -0.89 -8.56
C TRP A 19 -6.02 0.23 -7.56
N ALA A 20 -6.89 0.42 -6.57
CA ALA A 20 -6.67 1.40 -5.51
C ALA A 20 -5.37 1.14 -4.76
N ASN A 21 -5.06 -0.13 -4.48
CA ASN A 21 -3.81 -0.49 -3.82
C ASN A 21 -2.59 -0.21 -4.71
N ALA A 22 -2.67 -0.52 -6.01
CA ALA A 22 -1.61 -0.21 -6.97
C ALA A 22 -1.33 1.30 -7.05
N VAL A 23 -2.39 2.12 -7.13
CA VAL A 23 -2.28 3.58 -7.17
C VAL A 23 -1.69 4.13 -5.87
N LEU A 24 -2.13 3.63 -4.72
CA LEU A 24 -1.59 4.07 -3.44
C LEU A 24 -0.11 3.70 -3.27
N ALA A 25 0.27 2.48 -3.65
CA ALA A 25 1.67 2.05 -3.65
C ALA A 25 2.51 2.92 -4.61
N GLY A 26 1.98 3.27 -5.78
CA GLY A 26 2.64 4.16 -6.73
C GLY A 26 2.79 5.59 -6.21
N ALA A 27 1.76 6.13 -5.55
CA ALA A 27 1.82 7.44 -4.92
C ALA A 27 2.82 7.47 -3.76
N ALA A 28 2.84 6.42 -2.92
CA ALA A 28 3.83 6.26 -1.87
C ALA A 28 5.25 6.15 -2.46
N ALA A 29 5.43 5.36 -3.52
CA ALA A 29 6.72 5.25 -4.21
C ALA A 29 7.20 6.60 -4.74
N ALA A 30 6.33 7.35 -5.40
CA ALA A 30 6.64 8.69 -5.90
C ALA A 30 7.02 9.63 -4.75
N ALA A 31 6.28 9.61 -3.64
CA ALA A 31 6.63 10.39 -2.46
C ALA A 31 8.03 10.02 -1.94
N TRP A 32 8.35 8.73 -1.80
CA TRP A 32 9.65 8.28 -1.30
C TRP A 32 10.81 8.61 -2.23
N LEU A 33 10.58 8.62 -3.55
CA LEU A 33 11.61 8.96 -4.54
C LEU A 33 11.80 10.47 -4.71
N LEU A 34 10.73 11.27 -4.52
CA LEU A 34 10.78 12.73 -4.68
C LEU A 34 11.14 13.47 -3.39
N LEU A 35 10.73 12.92 -2.24
CA LEU A 35 10.89 13.52 -0.90
C LEU A 35 11.79 12.66 -0.01
N GLY A 36 12.70 11.89 -0.61
CA GLY A 36 13.52 10.91 0.09
C GLY A 36 14.44 11.53 1.15
N ASP A 37 14.91 12.75 0.93
CA ASP A 37 15.74 13.48 1.89
C ASP A 37 14.92 13.95 3.10
N GLU A 38 13.70 14.43 2.87
CA GLU A 38 12.77 14.81 3.94
C GLU A 38 12.39 13.59 4.78
N PHE A 39 12.03 12.47 4.15
CA PHE A 39 11.70 11.24 4.89
C PHE A 39 12.91 10.66 5.64
N SER A 40 14.11 10.73 5.06
CA SER A 40 15.35 10.37 5.73
C SER A 40 15.53 11.17 7.02
N GLY A 41 15.25 12.48 6.99
CA GLY A 41 15.27 13.34 8.18
C GLY A 41 14.15 13.06 9.18
N TRP A 42 12.91 12.86 8.71
CA TRP A 42 11.75 12.66 9.59
C TRP A 42 11.82 11.36 10.40
N PHE A 43 12.43 10.33 9.84
CA PHE A 43 12.55 9.00 10.42
C PHE A 43 13.96 8.66 10.95
N ASP A 44 14.92 9.58 10.86
CA ASP A 44 16.33 9.35 11.19
C ASP A 44 16.92 8.10 10.51
N LEU A 45 16.67 8.00 9.20
CA LEU A 45 17.11 6.88 8.36
C LEU A 45 18.23 7.34 7.41
N PRO A 46 19.15 6.45 7.02
CA PRO A 46 20.12 6.80 5.98
C PRO A 46 19.41 7.01 4.63
N ARG A 47 19.84 8.02 3.87
CA ARG A 47 19.22 8.41 2.59
C ARG A 47 19.00 7.23 1.64
N TRP A 48 19.98 6.35 1.46
CA TRP A 48 19.84 5.19 0.58
C TRP A 48 18.65 4.28 0.96
N ALA A 49 18.29 4.19 2.26
CA ALA A 49 17.16 3.39 2.71
C ALA A 49 15.82 4.02 2.29
N ALA A 50 15.72 5.34 2.30
CA ALA A 50 14.53 6.05 1.82
C ALA A 50 14.30 5.81 0.31
N TRP A 51 15.37 5.88 -0.48
CA TRP A 51 15.31 5.61 -1.92
C TRP A 51 15.01 4.14 -2.22
N ALA A 52 15.60 3.22 -1.45
CA ALA A 52 15.32 1.79 -1.57
C ALA A 52 13.85 1.47 -1.25
N ALA A 53 13.28 2.10 -0.22
CA ALA A 53 11.86 1.98 0.09
C ALA A 53 10.98 2.45 -1.08
N GLY A 54 11.31 3.59 -1.68
CA GLY A 54 10.63 4.09 -2.89
C GLY A 54 10.70 3.11 -4.06
N GLY A 55 11.87 2.51 -4.30
CA GLY A 55 12.05 1.50 -5.35
C GLY A 55 11.23 0.22 -5.11
N VAL A 56 11.21 -0.29 -3.88
CA VAL A 56 10.40 -1.46 -3.50
C VAL A 56 8.90 -1.17 -3.68
N LEU A 57 8.44 0.02 -3.27
CA LEU A 57 7.06 0.45 -3.46
C LEU A 57 6.70 0.59 -4.93
N ALA A 58 7.60 1.11 -5.77
CA ALA A 58 7.37 1.22 -7.21
C ALA A 58 7.21 -0.15 -7.87
N ALA A 59 8.08 -1.11 -7.52
CA ALA A 59 7.97 -2.49 -7.99
C ALA A 59 6.65 -3.14 -7.51
N GLY A 60 6.28 -2.91 -6.25
CA GLY A 60 5.01 -3.35 -5.68
C GLY A 60 3.80 -2.77 -6.40
N ALA A 61 3.82 -1.48 -6.74
CA ALA A 61 2.75 -0.81 -7.49
C ALA A 61 2.55 -1.44 -8.87
N VAL A 62 3.63 -1.73 -9.60
CA VAL A 62 3.58 -2.41 -10.90
C VAL A 62 3.02 -3.82 -10.74
N ALA A 63 3.51 -4.60 -9.78
CA ALA A 63 3.02 -5.95 -9.54
C ALA A 63 1.52 -5.98 -9.19
N LEU A 64 1.07 -5.07 -8.33
CA LEU A 64 -0.35 -4.91 -7.98
C LEU A 64 -1.18 -4.48 -9.20
N GLY A 65 -0.66 -3.58 -10.03
CA GLY A 65 -1.30 -3.17 -11.28
C GLY A 65 -1.48 -4.33 -12.25
N VAL A 66 -0.47 -5.19 -12.40
CA VAL A 66 -0.57 -6.42 -13.20
C VAL A 66 -1.63 -7.37 -12.62
N LEU A 67 -1.64 -7.60 -11.30
CA LEU A 67 -2.67 -8.42 -10.65
C LEU A 67 -4.08 -7.86 -10.86
N ALA A 68 -4.24 -6.53 -10.84
CA ALA A 68 -5.51 -5.86 -11.08
C ALA A 68 -5.95 -5.99 -12.55
N TRP A 69 -5.02 -5.78 -13.50
CA TRP A 69 -5.26 -5.92 -14.93
C TRP A 69 -5.66 -7.34 -15.32
N GLU A 70 -4.91 -8.34 -14.83
CA GLU A 70 -5.15 -9.77 -15.02
C GLU A 70 -6.30 -10.31 -14.14
N ARG A 71 -6.89 -9.47 -13.28
CA ARG A 71 -7.99 -9.82 -12.37
C ARG A 71 -7.68 -11.05 -11.50
N ARG A 72 -6.46 -11.12 -10.98
CA ARG A 72 -5.95 -12.22 -10.14
C ARG A 72 -6.46 -12.13 -8.70
N ILE A 73 -7.79 -12.10 -8.54
CA ILE A 73 -8.51 -11.89 -7.26
C ILE A 73 -8.13 -12.89 -6.17
N GLY A 74 -7.72 -14.12 -6.54
CA GLY A 74 -7.27 -15.14 -5.58
C GLY A 74 -6.06 -14.75 -4.73
N TRP A 75 -5.35 -13.66 -5.09
CA TRP A 75 -4.24 -13.11 -4.29
C TRP A 75 -4.69 -12.18 -3.16
N LEU A 76 -5.94 -11.67 -3.18
CA LEU A 76 -6.44 -10.76 -2.16
C LEU A 76 -6.26 -11.26 -0.70
N PRO A 77 -6.52 -12.52 -0.33
CA PRO A 77 -6.30 -12.96 1.05
C PRO A 77 -4.82 -12.87 1.47
N TRP A 78 -3.89 -13.16 0.56
CA TRP A 78 -2.45 -13.04 0.82
C TRP A 78 -2.02 -11.58 0.92
N LEU A 79 -2.53 -10.72 0.05
CA LEU A 79 -2.31 -9.28 0.13
C LEU A 79 -2.87 -8.72 1.44
N ALA A 80 -4.07 -9.13 1.85
CA ALA A 80 -4.68 -8.68 3.10
C ALA A 80 -3.82 -9.07 4.31
N ALA A 81 -3.38 -10.33 4.37
CA ALA A 81 -2.47 -10.79 5.41
C ALA A 81 -1.14 -10.01 5.40
N GLY A 82 -0.56 -9.78 4.22
CA GLY A 82 0.66 -9.01 4.06
C GLY A 82 0.53 -7.57 4.58
N HIS A 83 -0.53 -6.85 4.22
CA HIS A 83 -0.77 -5.49 4.72
C HIS A 83 -1.09 -5.46 6.22
N ALA A 84 -1.77 -6.49 6.75
CA ALA A 84 -2.02 -6.59 8.19
C ALA A 84 -0.71 -6.74 8.98
N VAL A 85 0.17 -7.64 8.53
CA VAL A 85 1.50 -7.85 9.12
C VAL A 85 2.35 -6.59 8.99
N LEU A 86 2.37 -5.96 7.81
CA LEU A 86 3.11 -4.73 7.59
C LEU A 86 2.60 -3.60 8.49
N GLY A 87 1.28 -3.41 8.59
CA GLY A 87 0.67 -2.40 9.46
C GLY A 87 1.01 -2.60 10.93
N ALA A 88 0.95 -3.85 11.42
CA ALA A 88 1.36 -4.18 12.78
C ALA A 88 2.87 -3.95 13.01
N ALA A 89 3.70 -4.33 12.05
CA ALA A 89 5.15 -4.13 12.11
C ALA A 89 5.51 -2.63 12.10
N LEU A 90 4.85 -1.82 11.27
CA LEU A 90 5.03 -0.37 11.24
C LEU A 90 4.63 0.28 12.56
N TRP A 91 3.53 -0.17 13.18
CA TRP A 91 3.15 0.27 14.52
C TRP A 91 4.20 -0.09 15.57
N ALA A 92 4.67 -1.34 15.57
CA ALA A 92 5.71 -1.79 16.50
C ALA A 92 7.00 -0.98 16.31
N ALA A 93 7.45 -0.79 15.07
CA ALA A 93 8.62 0.01 14.75
C ALA A 93 8.44 1.47 15.18
N ALA A 94 7.28 2.07 14.93
CA ALA A 94 6.99 3.44 15.33
C ALA A 94 7.03 3.62 16.85
N LEU A 95 6.47 2.68 17.61
CA LEU A 95 6.52 2.73 19.08
C LEU A 95 7.95 2.58 19.62
N LEU A 96 8.76 1.71 19.01
CA LEU A 96 10.15 1.49 19.42
C LEU A 96 11.06 2.67 19.07
N ALA A 97 10.80 3.34 17.93
CA ALA A 97 11.61 4.45 17.43
C ALA A 97 11.00 5.84 17.72
N TRP A 98 9.89 5.92 18.47
CA TRP A 98 9.08 7.13 18.62
C TRP A 98 9.86 8.37 19.06
N GLY A 99 10.84 8.17 19.95
CA GLY A 99 11.69 9.25 20.48
C GLY A 99 12.69 9.82 19.45
N GLY A 100 13.04 9.06 18.41
CA GLY A 100 13.96 9.47 17.34
C GLY A 100 13.28 10.22 16.20
N PHE A 101 11.95 10.16 16.10
CA PHE A 101 11.21 10.81 15.02
C PHE A 101 11.01 12.31 15.24
N THR A 102 11.01 13.08 14.15
CA THR A 102 10.52 14.46 14.16
C THR A 102 9.00 14.51 14.41
N ALA A 103 8.43 15.71 14.49
CA ALA A 103 6.99 15.86 14.65
C ALA A 103 6.23 15.27 13.44
N GLU A 104 6.72 15.50 12.24
CA GLU A 104 6.16 15.00 10.98
C GLU A 104 6.22 13.46 10.93
N GLY A 105 7.36 12.87 11.30
CA GLY A 105 7.53 11.41 11.37
C GLY A 105 6.54 10.76 12.34
N ARG A 106 6.27 11.39 13.50
CA ARG A 106 5.29 10.91 14.48
C ARG A 106 3.83 10.96 14.01
N TRP A 107 3.52 11.78 13.03
CA TRP A 107 2.20 11.74 12.37
C TRP A 107 2.16 10.73 11.24
N LEU A 108 3.23 10.68 10.43
CA LEU A 108 3.27 9.88 9.21
C LEU A 108 3.39 8.37 9.49
N ALA A 109 4.18 7.95 10.48
CA ALA A 109 4.35 6.53 10.78
C ALA A 109 3.03 5.84 11.20
N PRO A 110 2.25 6.40 12.16
CA PRO A 110 0.93 5.88 12.51
C PRO A 110 -0.06 5.93 11.34
N ALA A 111 -0.04 7.01 10.54
CA ALA A 111 -0.92 7.14 9.39
C ALA A 111 -0.64 6.04 8.36
N ALA A 112 0.64 5.76 8.06
CA ALA A 112 1.04 4.69 7.15
C ALA A 112 0.68 3.30 7.70
N ALA A 113 0.90 3.06 9.00
CA ALA A 113 0.53 1.82 9.66
C ALA A 113 -0.99 1.58 9.58
N ASN A 114 -1.79 2.60 9.90
CA ASN A 114 -3.25 2.56 9.82
C ASN A 114 -3.75 2.37 8.38
N ALA A 115 -3.12 3.02 7.40
CA ALA A 115 -3.44 2.82 5.99
C ALA A 115 -3.24 1.34 5.59
N CYS A 116 -2.16 0.70 6.01
CA CYS A 116 -1.92 -0.73 5.77
C CYS A 116 -3.02 -1.60 6.41
N LEU A 117 -3.40 -1.34 7.67
CA LEU A 117 -4.46 -2.09 8.34
C LEU A 117 -5.84 -1.90 7.67
N LEU A 118 -6.15 -0.68 7.22
CA LEU A 118 -7.39 -0.38 6.50
C LEU A 118 -7.41 -1.05 5.11
N LEU A 119 -6.29 -1.07 4.39
CA LEU A 119 -6.16 -1.80 3.13
C LEU A 119 -6.36 -3.31 3.34
N ALA A 120 -5.77 -3.87 4.40
CA ALA A 120 -5.96 -5.28 4.74
C ALA A 120 -7.44 -5.60 4.96
N ALA A 121 -8.14 -4.77 5.73
CA ALA A 121 -9.57 -4.92 5.97
C ALA A 121 -10.40 -4.79 4.68
N ALA A 122 -10.07 -3.81 3.82
CA ALA A 122 -10.74 -3.61 2.55
C ALA A 122 -10.53 -4.80 1.59
N GLN A 123 -9.31 -5.30 1.47
CA GLN A 123 -8.95 -6.46 0.65
C GLN A 123 -9.67 -7.73 1.13
N TRP A 124 -9.70 -7.95 2.44
CA TRP A 124 -10.42 -9.07 3.03
C TRP A 124 -11.93 -9.00 2.80
N LEU A 125 -12.53 -7.82 3.00
CA LEU A 125 -13.95 -7.61 2.78
C LEU A 125 -14.33 -7.78 1.31
N ALA A 126 -13.51 -7.22 0.40
CA ALA A 126 -13.72 -7.33 -1.04
C ALA A 126 -13.55 -8.78 -1.55
N TRP A 127 -12.68 -9.56 -0.92
CA TRP A 127 -12.56 -11.00 -1.21
C TRP A 127 -13.78 -11.79 -0.71
N ARG A 128 -14.32 -11.47 0.47
CA ARG A 128 -15.50 -12.15 1.03
C ARG A 128 -16.83 -11.76 0.37
N ARG A 129 -16.89 -10.63 -0.34
CA ARG A 129 -18.08 -10.11 -1.02
C ARG A 129 -17.76 -9.82 -2.50
N PRO A 130 -17.49 -10.87 -3.31
CA PRO A 130 -17.01 -10.73 -4.70
C PRO A 130 -18.02 -10.09 -5.66
#